data_AF-A0A8J3LZ32-F1
#
_entry.id   AF-A0A8J3LZ32-F1
#
_cell.length_a   1.000
_cell.length_b   1.000
_cell.length_c   1.000
_cell.angle_alpha   90.00
_cell.angle_beta   90.00
_cell.angle_gamma   90.00
#
_symmetry.space_group_name_H-M   'P 1'
#
loop_
_entity.id
_entity.type
_entity.pdbx_description
1 polymer ?
#
loop_
_entity_poly.entity_id
_entity_poly.type
_entity_poly.pdbx_seq_one_letter_code
_entity_poly.pdbx_strand_id
1 'polypeptide(L)'
;MAAGVRRPAAAGVHRSRAATDTSALAATIMEVAVGALLTPVMTAYRTRFVLSPQVLWGNVASALAGAAGMIADAYPAAGDRAGAVVARMLELPPLAGTGALVRPDPAHPRRFLVRRNCCLYYRIPGGGTCGDCVLTRDTDRRRHWREVLTR
;
A
#
# COMPACT_ATOMS: atom_id res chain seq x y z
N MET A 1 19.88 35.53 8.30
CA MET A 1 18.42 35.40 8.18
C MET A 1 18.08 33.93 8.35
N ALA A 2 17.60 33.54 9.53
CA ALA A 2 17.35 32.14 9.89
C ALA A 2 16.09 31.63 9.18
N ALA A 3 16.24 30.62 8.32
CA ALA A 3 15.13 29.91 7.73
C ALA A 3 14.40 29.13 8.83
N GLY A 4 13.20 29.57 9.17
CA GLY A 4 12.33 28.90 10.13
C GLY A 4 12.00 27.50 9.64
N VAL A 5 12.61 26.49 10.27
CA VAL A 5 12.18 25.10 10.15
C VAL A 5 10.74 25.04 10.66
N ARG A 6 9.77 24.91 9.74
CA ARG A 6 8.41 24.54 10.12
C ARG A 6 8.49 23.20 10.82
N ARG A 7 8.18 23.18 12.11
CA ARG A 7 8.03 21.93 12.87
C ARG A 7 7.04 21.04 12.12
N PRO A 8 7.37 19.76 11.84
CA PRO A 8 6.36 18.84 11.36
C PRO A 8 5.25 18.82 12.41
N ALA A 9 4.01 19.01 11.98
CA ALA A 9 2.87 18.84 12.86
C ALA A 9 3.03 17.49 13.55
N ALA A 10 3.11 17.49 14.88
CA ALA A 10 3.08 16.26 15.65
C ALA A 10 1.87 15.48 15.13
N ALA A 11 2.09 14.23 14.72
CA ALA A 11 1.05 13.33 14.27
C ALA A 11 0.10 13.08 15.43
N GLY A 12 -0.83 14.01 15.64
CA GLY A 12 -1.90 13.87 16.60
C GLY A 12 -2.73 12.67 16.18
N VAL A 13 -3.24 11.94 17.17
CA VAL A 13 -4.28 10.95 16.94
C VAL A 13 -5.44 11.68 16.26
N HIS A 14 -5.53 11.58 14.94
CA HIS A 14 -6.69 12.05 14.21
C HIS A 14 -7.85 11.20 14.71
N ARG A 15 -8.73 11.80 15.52
CA ARG A 15 -10.05 11.19 15.79
C ARG A 15 -10.80 11.22 14.47
N SER A 16 -10.65 10.17 13.67
CA SER A 16 -11.52 9.95 12.53
C SER A 16 -12.93 9.83 13.08
N ARG A 17 -13.85 10.69 12.63
CA ARG A 17 -15.27 10.34 12.67
C ARG A 17 -15.41 8.99 11.97
N ALA A 18 -16.28 8.12 12.44
CA ALA A 18 -16.54 6.83 11.80
C ALA A 18 -17.14 7.09 10.40
N ALA A 19 -16.28 7.28 9.40
CA ALA A 19 -16.68 7.39 8.01
C ALA A 19 -17.10 5.99 7.57
N THR A 20 -18.40 5.74 7.46
CA THR A 20 -18.95 4.47 6.96
C THR A 20 -18.66 4.29 5.47
N ASP A 21 -18.53 5.39 4.73
CA ASP A 21 -18.17 5.36 3.31
C ASP A 21 -16.68 5.05 3.08
N THR A 22 -16.44 4.09 2.18
CA THR A 22 -15.11 3.63 1.79
C THR A 22 -14.34 4.73 1.07
N SER A 23 -15.00 5.52 0.21
CA SER A 23 -14.32 6.57 -0.55
C SER A 23 -13.91 7.74 0.34
N ALA A 24 -14.77 8.17 1.26
CA ALA A 24 -14.44 9.18 2.26
C ALA A 24 -13.28 8.75 3.16
N LEU A 25 -13.26 7.48 3.60
CA LEU A 25 -12.17 6.95 4.41
C LEU A 25 -10.86 6.88 3.61
N ALA A 26 -10.91 6.42 2.35
CA ALA A 26 -9.74 6.42 1.47
C ALA A 26 -9.18 7.84 1.27
N ALA A 27 -10.05 8.83 0.99
CA ALA A 27 -9.64 10.23 0.84
C ALA A 27 -8.98 10.77 2.12
N THR A 28 -9.56 10.48 3.29
CA THR A 28 -9.01 10.89 4.58
C THR A 28 -7.61 10.30 4.82
N ILE A 29 -7.41 9.01 4.53
CA ILE A 29 -6.09 8.36 4.67
C ILE A 29 -5.11 8.92 3.63
N MET A 30 -5.55 9.18 2.41
CA MET A 30 -4.72 9.79 1.38
C MET A 30 -4.25 11.19 1.77
N GLU A 31 -5.11 12.00 2.38
CA GLU A 31 -4.74 13.33 2.86
C GLU A 31 -3.76 13.24 4.04
N VAL A 32 -4.13 12.50 5.08
CA VAL A 32 -3.40 12.50 6.35
C VAL A 32 -2.13 11.66 6.28
N ALA A 33 -2.23 10.40 5.86
CA ALA A 33 -1.08 9.51 5.84
C ALA A 33 -0.22 9.74 4.59
N VAL A 34 -0.82 9.75 3.40
CA VAL A 34 -0.04 9.80 2.15
C VAL A 34 0.45 11.22 1.86
N GLY A 35 -0.44 12.21 1.93
CA GLY A 35 -0.13 13.61 1.70
C GLY A 35 0.76 14.20 2.80
N ALA A 36 0.28 14.23 4.03
CA ALA A 36 0.98 14.96 5.11
C ALA A 36 2.22 14.22 5.64
N LEU A 37 2.20 12.88 5.76
CA LEU A 37 3.30 12.12 6.36
C LEU A 37 4.26 11.53 5.32
N LEU A 38 3.75 10.79 4.33
CA LEU A 38 4.62 10.04 3.42
C LEU A 38 5.25 10.89 2.34
N THR A 39 4.55 11.90 1.80
CA THR A 39 5.09 12.73 0.70
C THR A 39 6.41 13.43 1.06
N PRO A 40 6.57 14.05 2.25
CA PRO A 40 7.87 14.60 2.66
C PRO A 40 8.97 13.54 2.76
N VAL A 41 8.66 12.36 3.32
CA VAL A 41 9.61 11.25 3.45
C VAL A 41 10.02 10.73 2.07
N MET A 42 9.07 10.49 1.17
CA MET A 42 9.35 10.05 -0.20
C MET A 42 10.18 11.08 -0.96
N THR A 43 9.93 12.37 -0.74
CA THR A 43 10.73 13.45 -1.32
C THR A 43 12.18 13.40 -0.81
N ALA A 44 12.39 13.24 0.49
CA ALA A 44 13.72 13.12 1.07
C ALA A 44 14.47 11.88 0.55
N TYR A 45 13.78 10.74 0.43
CA TYR A 45 14.39 9.52 -0.13
C TYR A 45 14.75 9.67 -1.60
N ARG A 46 13.86 10.28 -2.40
CA ARG A 46 14.10 10.56 -3.81
C ARG A 46 15.35 11.43 -3.99
N THR A 47 15.51 12.48 -3.20
CA THR A 47 16.65 13.40 -3.34
C THR A 47 17.94 12.82 -2.79
N ARG A 48 17.89 12.17 -1.62
CA ARG A 48 19.09 11.65 -0.94
C ARG A 48 19.66 10.38 -1.56
N PHE A 49 18.80 9.51 -2.07
CA PHE A 49 19.16 8.18 -2.58
C PHE A 49 18.87 8.01 -4.07
N VAL A 50 18.40 9.07 -4.76
CA VAL A 50 18.15 9.08 -6.21
C VAL A 50 17.17 7.97 -6.63
N LEU A 51 16.17 7.69 -5.78
CA LEU A 51 15.17 6.65 -6.03
C LEU A 51 14.06 7.17 -6.94
N SER A 52 13.61 6.33 -7.88
CA SER A 52 12.48 6.62 -8.75
C SER A 52 11.20 6.82 -7.94
N PRO A 53 10.38 7.86 -8.22
CA PRO A 53 9.05 8.01 -7.64
C PRO A 53 8.17 6.76 -7.82
N GLN A 54 8.31 6.06 -8.94
CA GLN A 54 7.55 4.83 -9.20
C GLN A 54 7.93 3.71 -8.22
N VAL A 55 9.22 3.56 -7.90
CA VAL A 55 9.70 2.58 -6.92
C VAL A 55 9.16 2.93 -5.54
N LEU A 56 9.27 4.20 -5.13
CA LEU A 56 8.84 4.68 -3.83
C LEU A 56 7.33 4.49 -3.63
N TRP A 57 6.50 5.00 -4.52
CA TRP A 57 5.04 4.89 -4.40
C TRP A 57 4.53 3.47 -4.67
N GLY A 58 5.24 2.67 -5.48
CA GLY A 58 4.98 1.23 -5.60
C GLY A 58 5.19 0.45 -4.29
N ASN A 59 6.21 0.81 -3.52
CA ASN A 59 6.43 0.22 -2.19
C ASN A 59 5.37 0.66 -1.19
N VAL A 60 4.91 1.91 -1.23
CA VAL A 60 3.78 2.38 -0.40
C VAL A 60 2.50 1.59 -0.73
N ALA A 61 2.20 1.40 -2.01
CA ALA A 61 1.07 0.59 -2.45
C ALA A 61 1.16 -0.86 -1.95
N SER A 62 2.35 -1.47 -2.03
CA SER A 62 2.62 -2.81 -1.49
C SER A 62 2.38 -2.90 0.02
N ALA A 63 2.89 -1.93 0.78
CA ALA A 63 2.72 -1.87 2.22
C ALA A 63 1.24 -1.71 2.63
N LEU A 64 0.48 -0.86 1.95
CA LEU A 64 -0.96 -0.68 2.19
C LEU A 64 -1.75 -1.96 1.91
N ALA A 65 -1.44 -2.64 0.80
CA ALA A 65 -2.06 -3.93 0.47
C ALA A 65 -1.72 -5.01 1.49
N GLY A 66 -0.46 -5.07 1.95
CA GLY A 66 -0.03 -5.95 3.04
C GLY A 66 -0.80 -5.69 4.33
N ALA A 67 -0.97 -4.40 4.70
CA ALA A 67 -1.75 -4.01 5.87
C ALA A 67 -3.23 -4.44 5.76
N ALA A 68 -3.87 -4.25 4.61
CA ALA A 68 -5.22 -4.74 4.38
C ALA A 68 -5.31 -6.27 4.45
N GLY A 69 -4.29 -6.99 3.97
CA GLY A 69 -4.17 -8.44 4.13
C GLY A 69 -4.10 -8.86 5.60
N MET A 70 -3.23 -8.22 6.40
CA MET A 70 -3.13 -8.49 7.84
C MET A 70 -4.44 -8.20 8.59
N ILE A 71 -5.16 -7.13 8.22
CA ILE A 71 -6.48 -6.85 8.78
C ILE A 71 -7.48 -7.95 8.41
N ALA A 72 -7.47 -8.44 7.17
CA ALA A 72 -8.34 -9.52 6.74
C ALA A 72 -8.07 -10.83 7.49
N ASP A 73 -6.81 -11.12 7.83
CA ASP A 73 -6.44 -12.32 8.59
C ASP A 73 -6.83 -12.19 10.08
N ALA A 74 -6.51 -11.06 10.71
CA ALA A 74 -6.74 -10.85 12.14
C ALA A 74 -8.18 -10.47 12.48
N TYR A 75 -8.88 -9.78 11.57
CA TYR A 75 -10.23 -9.27 11.73
C TYR A 75 -11.07 -9.53 10.46
N PRO A 76 -11.48 -10.78 10.18
CA PRO A 76 -12.14 -11.14 8.92
C PRO A 76 -13.36 -10.26 8.57
N ALA A 77 -14.17 -9.88 9.57
CA ALA A 77 -15.32 -9.00 9.40
C ALA A 77 -14.96 -7.59 8.86
N ALA A 78 -13.71 -7.14 9.04
CA ALA A 78 -13.21 -5.86 8.54
C ALA A 78 -12.43 -6.00 7.21
N GLY A 79 -12.09 -7.23 6.78
CA GLY A 79 -11.20 -7.47 5.65
C GLY A 79 -11.74 -6.96 4.31
N ASP A 80 -13.04 -7.13 4.06
CA ASP A 80 -13.69 -6.61 2.85
C ASP A 80 -13.59 -5.10 2.76
N ARG A 81 -13.87 -4.42 3.87
CA ARG A 81 -13.79 -2.96 3.95
C ARG A 81 -12.35 -2.47 3.83
N ALA A 82 -11.39 -3.11 4.51
CA ALA A 82 -9.98 -2.74 4.41
C ALA A 82 -9.46 -2.88 2.97
N GLY A 83 -9.79 -3.98 2.30
CA GLY A 83 -9.46 -4.20 0.89
C GLY A 83 -10.12 -3.18 -0.04
N ALA A 84 -11.38 -2.82 0.20
CA ALA A 84 -12.08 -1.81 -0.59
C ALA A 84 -11.46 -0.41 -0.42
N VAL A 85 -11.10 -0.02 0.81
CA VAL A 85 -10.43 1.26 1.08
C VAL A 85 -9.11 1.34 0.33
N VAL A 86 -8.25 0.31 0.43
CA VAL A 86 -6.97 0.30 -0.30
C VAL A 86 -7.19 0.30 -1.81
N ALA A 87 -8.18 -0.42 -2.33
CA ALA A 87 -8.51 -0.37 -3.76
C ALA A 87 -8.84 1.06 -4.21
N ARG A 88 -9.68 1.79 -3.44
CA ARG A 88 -9.97 3.21 -3.71
C ARG A 88 -8.72 4.09 -3.65
N MET A 89 -7.83 3.86 -2.68
CA MET A 89 -6.57 4.61 -2.58
C MET A 89 -5.66 4.39 -3.78
N LEU A 90 -5.60 3.17 -4.33
CA LEU A 90 -4.77 2.83 -5.51
C LEU A 90 -5.27 3.49 -6.81
N GLU A 91 -6.46 4.09 -6.81
CA GLU A 91 -6.99 4.88 -7.92
C GLU A 91 -6.64 6.37 -7.81
N LEU A 92 -6.09 6.81 -6.67
CA LEU A 92 -5.80 8.21 -6.38
C LEU A 92 -4.29 8.51 -6.48
N PRO A 93 -3.88 9.67 -7.02
CA PRO A 93 -2.48 10.09 -6.96
C PRO A 93 -1.99 10.22 -5.50
N PRO A 94 -0.72 9.89 -5.21
CA PRO A 94 0.32 9.42 -6.13
C PRO A 94 0.34 7.88 -6.35
N LEU A 95 -0.63 7.14 -5.80
CA LEU A 95 -0.69 5.68 -5.88
C LEU A 95 -1.34 5.16 -7.17
N ALA A 96 -2.03 6.04 -7.90
CA ALA A 96 -2.65 5.75 -9.18
C ALA A 96 -1.69 4.99 -10.13
N GLY A 97 -2.14 3.83 -10.60
CA GLY A 97 -1.40 3.01 -11.57
C GLY A 97 -0.25 2.17 -11.00
N THR A 98 -0.03 2.16 -9.68
CA THR A 98 1.01 1.32 -9.05
C THR A 98 0.66 -0.18 -9.04
N GLY A 99 -0.62 -0.53 -9.09
CA GLY A 99 -1.10 -1.91 -9.08
C GLY A 99 -2.62 -2.00 -8.96
N ALA A 100 -3.13 -3.23 -8.81
CA ALA A 100 -4.53 -3.48 -8.51
C ALA A 100 -4.67 -4.62 -7.50
N LEU A 101 -5.68 -4.53 -6.63
CA LEU A 101 -6.03 -5.62 -5.73
C LEU A 101 -6.88 -6.67 -6.45
N VAL A 102 -6.54 -7.93 -6.25
CA VAL A 102 -7.25 -9.09 -6.78
C VAL A 102 -7.82 -9.90 -5.63
N ARG A 103 -9.08 -10.31 -5.74
CA ARG A 103 -9.70 -11.32 -4.88
C ARG A 103 -9.72 -12.65 -5.64
N PRO A 104 -8.81 -13.59 -5.33
CA PRO A 104 -8.74 -14.86 -6.06
C PRO A 104 -9.83 -15.85 -5.64
N ASP A 105 -10.38 -15.70 -4.44
CA ASP A 105 -11.46 -16.53 -3.92
C ASP A 105 -12.53 -15.63 -3.26
N PRO A 106 -13.79 -15.64 -3.74
CA PRO A 106 -14.86 -14.85 -3.15
C PRO A 106 -15.22 -15.25 -1.71
N ALA A 107 -14.90 -16.48 -1.27
CA ALA A 107 -15.16 -16.95 0.09
C ALA A 107 -14.21 -16.35 1.14
N HIS A 108 -13.11 -15.73 0.70
CA HIS A 108 -12.10 -15.15 1.58
C HIS A 108 -12.07 -13.60 1.46
N PRO A 109 -12.04 -12.87 2.59
CA PRO A 109 -12.02 -11.40 2.54
C PRO A 109 -10.68 -10.85 2.04
N ARG A 110 -9.60 -11.62 2.18
CA ARG A 110 -8.23 -11.25 1.79
C ARG A 110 -8.13 -10.93 0.29
N ARG A 111 -7.41 -9.85 -0.02
CA ARG A 111 -7.08 -9.44 -1.38
C ARG A 111 -5.56 -9.37 -1.52
N PHE A 112 -5.06 -9.58 -2.73
CA PHE A 112 -3.63 -9.56 -3.04
C PHE A 112 -3.32 -8.47 -4.06
N LEU A 113 -2.23 -7.74 -3.85
CA LEU A 113 -1.77 -6.76 -4.83
C LEU A 113 -1.07 -7.47 -6.00
N VAL A 114 -1.38 -7.02 -7.21
CA VAL A 114 -0.55 -7.26 -8.39
C VAL A 114 -0.02 -5.92 -8.84
N ARG A 115 1.29 -5.71 -8.69
CA ARG A 115 1.90 -4.44 -9.07
C ARG A 115 1.99 -4.28 -10.59
N ARG A 116 2.07 -3.02 -11.02
CA ARG A 116 2.40 -2.59 -12.39
C ARG A 116 3.79 -1.93 -12.48
N ASN A 117 4.52 -1.90 -11.37
CA ASN A 117 5.89 -1.38 -11.28
C ASN A 117 6.81 -2.34 -10.51
N CYS A 118 8.12 -2.23 -10.70
CA CYS A 118 9.10 -3.06 -10.00
C CYS A 118 9.66 -2.36 -8.75
N CYS A 119 9.60 -3.02 -7.59
CA CYS A 119 10.18 -2.52 -6.33
C CYS A 119 11.69 -2.71 -6.23
N LEU A 120 12.28 -3.48 -7.16
CA LEU A 120 13.71 -3.83 -7.20
C LEU A 120 14.24 -4.59 -5.97
N TYR A 121 13.37 -5.12 -5.12
CA TYR A 121 13.76 -5.90 -3.93
C TYR A 121 14.70 -7.08 -4.29
N TYR A 122 14.46 -7.73 -5.43
CA TYR A 122 15.30 -8.84 -5.93
C TYR A 122 16.76 -8.46 -6.19
N ARG A 123 17.09 -7.17 -6.24
CA ARG A 123 18.47 -6.68 -6.46
C ARG A 123 19.26 -6.52 -5.16
N ILE A 124 18.59 -6.60 -4.01
CA ILE A 124 19.26 -6.53 -2.71
C ILE A 124 19.93 -7.89 -2.45
N PRO A 125 21.18 -7.95 -1.94
CA PRO A 125 21.81 -9.22 -1.59
C PRO A 125 20.93 -10.05 -0.64
N GLY A 126 20.66 -11.31 -1.00
CA GLY A 126 19.72 -12.18 -0.29
C GLY A 126 18.22 -11.87 -0.53
N GLY A 127 17.91 -10.87 -1.35
CA GLY A 127 16.56 -10.50 -1.74
C GLY A 127 15.96 -11.48 -2.75
N GLY A 128 14.68 -11.80 -2.56
CA GLY A 128 13.89 -12.60 -3.48
C GLY A 128 12.91 -11.75 -4.31
N THR A 129 11.96 -12.42 -4.95
CA THR A 129 10.78 -11.74 -5.48
C THR A 129 9.80 -11.44 -4.35
N CYS A 130 9.12 -10.31 -4.44
CA CYS A 130 8.02 -9.96 -3.54
C CYS A 130 6.74 -10.77 -3.88
N GLY A 131 5.84 -10.92 -2.91
CA GLY A 131 4.56 -11.65 -3.12
C GLY A 131 3.63 -11.00 -4.16
N ASP A 132 3.84 -9.72 -4.46
CA ASP A 132 3.11 -8.92 -5.44
C ASP A 132 3.95 -8.60 -6.71
N CYS A 133 5.06 -9.32 -6.93
CA CYS A 133 6.03 -9.01 -7.96
C CYS A 133 5.45 -9.09 -9.39
N VAL A 134 5.85 -8.12 -10.23
CA VAL A 134 5.47 -8.05 -11.65
C VAL A 134 6.15 -9.12 -12.49
N LEU A 135 7.30 -9.62 -12.00
CA LEU A 135 8.09 -10.67 -12.68
C LEU A 135 7.55 -12.08 -12.38
N THR A 136 6.68 -12.23 -11.37
CA THR A 136 6.09 -13.51 -11.02
C THR A 136 5.09 -13.93 -12.09
N ARG A 137 5.24 -15.14 -12.63
CA ARG A 137 4.30 -15.72 -13.59
C ARG A 137 2.93 -15.91 -12.94
N ASP A 138 1.88 -15.87 -13.75
CA ASP A 138 0.52 -15.97 -13.23
C ASP A 138 0.23 -17.31 -12.52
N THR A 139 0.80 -18.41 -13.03
CA THR A 139 0.71 -19.74 -12.39
C THR A 139 1.33 -19.77 -11.00
N ASP A 140 2.51 -19.16 -10.84
CA ASP A 140 3.21 -19.07 -9.55
C ASP A 140 2.45 -18.17 -8.57
N ARG A 141 1.90 -17.06 -9.07
CA ARG A 141 1.05 -16.15 -8.29
C ARG A 141 -0.19 -16.88 -7.76
N ARG A 142 -0.92 -17.61 -8.61
CA ARG A 142 -2.11 -18.37 -8.19
C ARG A 142 -1.79 -19.49 -7.21
N ARG A 143 -0.64 -20.15 -7.35
CA ARG A 143 -0.17 -21.14 -6.37
C ARG A 143 0.08 -20.48 -5.03
N HIS A 144 0.85 -19.38 -4.99
CA HIS A 144 1.12 -18.64 -3.78
C HIS A 144 -0.16 -18.17 -3.07
N TRP A 145 -1.13 -17.64 -3.81
CA TRP A 145 -2.41 -17.21 -3.21
C TRP A 145 -3.17 -18.35 -2.56
N ARG A 146 -3.23 -19.52 -3.20
CA ARG A 146 -3.85 -20.71 -2.60
C ARG A 146 -3.15 -21.10 -1.30
N GLU A 147 -1.82 -21.17 -1.32
CA GLU A 147 -1.04 -21.51 -0.12
C GLU A 147 -1.24 -20.53 1.04
N VAL A 148 -1.46 -19.23 0.76
CA VAL A 148 -1.74 -18.24 1.79
C VAL A 148 -3.16 -18.38 2.34
N LEU A 149 -4.14 -18.67 1.49
CA LEU A 149 -5.55 -18.78 1.90
C LEU A 149 -5.88 -20.07 2.64
N THR A 150 -5.08 -21.12 2.47
CA THR A 150 -5.28 -22.42 3.13
C THR A 150 -4.49 -22.58 4.44
N ARG A 151 -3.77 -21.54 4.88
CA ARG A 151 -3.07 -21.51 6.17
C ARG A 151 -4.01 -21.08 7.28
#